data_AF-A0A5C0PZ19-F1
#
_entry.id   AF-A0A5C0PZ19-F1
#
_cell.length_a   1.000
_cell.length_b   1.000
_cell.length_c   1.000
_cell.angle_alpha   90.00
_cell.angle_beta   90.00
_cell.angle_gamma   90.00
#
_symmetry.space_group_name_H-M   'P 1'
#
loop_
_entity.id
_entity.type
_entity.pdbx_description
1 polymer ?
#
loop_
_entity_poly.entity_id
_entity_poly.type
_entity_poly.pdbx_seq_one_letter_code
_entity_poly.pdbx_strand_id
1 'polypeptide(L)'
;NVVHLYERDCSVQRRHQKVIEVAPSVSLQPELRDEICEAAVALAKNVGYINAGTVEFLVAGGEFYFIEVNPRVQVEHTITEMITGVDIVQTQILVAQGHGLHSRAVNIPEQKDIFTNGYAIQSRVTTEDPLND
;
A
#
# COMPACT_ATOMS: atom_id res chain seq x y z
N ASN A 1 -11.39 12.42 -4.72
CA ASN A 1 -10.36 12.61 -3.67
C ASN A 1 -9.36 11.48 -3.80
N VAL A 2 -8.09 11.71 -3.47
CA VAL A 2 -7.03 10.68 -3.46
C VAL A 2 -6.24 10.85 -2.18
N VAL A 3 -6.01 9.75 -1.46
CA VAL A 3 -5.15 9.66 -0.28
C VAL A 3 -4.27 8.41 -0.40
N HIS A 4 -3.09 8.41 0.23
CA HIS A 4 -2.29 7.20 0.42
C HIS A 4 -2.49 6.65 1.83
N LEU A 5 -2.33 5.34 1.99
CA LEU A 5 -2.39 4.62 3.25
C LEU A 5 -0.98 4.12 3.64
N TYR A 6 0.01 4.99 3.50
CA TYR A 6 1.44 4.66 3.61
C TYR A 6 1.90 3.60 2.61
N GLU A 7 3.11 3.09 2.82
CA GLU A 7 3.81 2.15 1.97
C GLU A 7 3.94 0.76 2.61
N ARG A 8 4.36 -0.22 1.79
CA ARG A 8 4.68 -1.59 2.22
C ARG A 8 6.06 -1.97 1.68
N ASP A 9 6.94 -2.48 2.53
CA ASP A 9 8.20 -3.07 2.11
C ASP A 9 7.95 -4.53 1.67
N CYS A 10 8.13 -4.77 0.37
CA CYS A 10 7.93 -6.09 -0.25
C CYS A 10 9.26 -6.68 -0.74
N SER A 11 10.40 -6.27 -0.18
CA SER A 11 11.73 -6.63 -0.69
C SER A 11 12.09 -8.11 -0.48
N VAL A 12 11.43 -8.80 0.46
CA VAL A 12 11.68 -10.22 0.72
C VAL A 12 10.91 -11.08 -0.30
N GLN A 13 11.62 -11.45 -1.37
CA GLN A 13 11.06 -12.16 -2.51
C GLN A 13 11.92 -13.37 -2.91
N ARG A 14 11.27 -14.41 -3.46
CA ARG A 14 11.94 -15.56 -4.08
C ARG A 14 11.39 -15.73 -5.51
N ARG A 15 12.27 -15.80 -6.51
CA ARG A 15 11.90 -16.02 -7.93
C ARG A 15 10.71 -15.14 -8.40
N HIS A 16 10.76 -13.84 -8.12
CA HIS A 16 9.71 -12.84 -8.44
C HIS A 16 8.38 -13.00 -7.68
N GLN A 17 8.37 -13.76 -6.58
CA GLN A 17 7.21 -13.89 -5.69
C GLN A 17 7.49 -13.24 -4.35
N LYS A 18 6.58 -12.38 -3.89
CA LYS A 18 6.62 -11.78 -2.55
C LYS A 18 6.37 -12.87 -1.50
N VAL A 19 7.29 -12.99 -0.53
CA VAL A 19 7.26 -14.03 0.52
C VAL A 19 6.89 -13.43 1.87
N ILE A 20 7.49 -12.28 2.19
CA ILE A 20 7.22 -11.52 3.41
C ILE A 20 7.03 -10.06 3.04
N GLU A 21 5.98 -9.45 3.58
CA GLU A 21 5.69 -8.03 3.43
C GLU A 21 5.58 -7.37 4.81
N VAL A 22 6.09 -6.14 4.93
CA VAL A 22 6.09 -5.37 6.19
C VAL A 22 5.52 -3.98 5.96
N ALA A 23 4.72 -3.48 6.90
CA ALA A 23 4.17 -2.13 6.86
C ALA A 23 4.22 -1.46 8.25
N PRO A 24 4.61 -0.17 8.35
CA PRO A 24 5.38 0.56 7.33
C PRO A 24 6.77 -0.06 7.12
N SER A 25 7.52 0.44 6.13
CA SER A 25 8.93 0.06 5.95
C SER A 25 9.75 0.46 7.17
N VAL A 26 10.55 -0.50 7.67
CA VAL A 26 11.50 -0.30 8.78
C VAL A 26 12.91 0.06 8.29
N SER A 27 13.17 -0.06 6.99
CA SER A 27 14.48 0.08 6.37
C SER A 27 14.70 1.46 5.73
N LEU A 28 13.62 2.13 5.36
CA LEU A 28 13.64 3.44 4.71
C LEU A 28 13.59 4.58 5.72
N GLN A 29 14.30 5.68 5.41
CA GLN A 29 14.18 6.92 6.17
C GLN A 29 12.78 7.52 5.99
N PRO A 30 12.21 8.16 7.03
CA PRO A 30 10.88 8.77 6.96
C PRO A 30 10.69 9.70 5.76
N GLU A 31 11.69 10.53 5.46
CA GLU A 31 11.63 11.51 4.37
C GLU A 31 11.47 10.83 3.01
N LEU A 32 12.22 9.75 2.76
CA LEU A 32 12.14 8.99 1.53
C LEU A 32 10.79 8.27 1.40
N ARG A 33 10.22 7.79 2.51
CA ARG A 33 8.89 7.17 2.53
C ARG A 33 7.79 8.17 2.14
N ASP A 34 7.89 9.39 2.67
CA ASP A 34 6.97 10.49 2.35
C ASP A 34 7.08 10.90 0.87
N GLU A 35 8.31 11.03 0.35
CA GLU A 35 8.54 11.32 -1.07
C GLU A 35 7.94 10.27 -2.00
N ILE A 36 8.10 8.99 -1.68
CA ILE A 36 7.50 7.86 -2.44
C ILE A 36 5.97 7.95 -2.40
N CYS A 37 5.39 8.21 -1.22
CA CYS A 37 3.94 8.34 -1.06
C CYS A 37 3.38 9.52 -1.88
N GLU A 38 4.04 10.68 -1.82
CA GLU A 38 3.63 11.86 -2.59
C GLU A 38 3.75 11.63 -4.10
N ALA A 39 4.81 10.94 -4.56
CA ALA A 39 4.95 10.56 -5.97
C ALA A 39 3.79 9.65 -6.44
N ALA A 40 3.38 8.68 -5.61
CA ALA A 40 2.24 7.82 -5.89
C ALA A 40 0.91 8.61 -5.99
N VAL A 41 0.68 9.54 -5.05
CA VAL A 41 -0.50 10.40 -5.04
C VAL A 41 -0.51 11.34 -6.25
N ALA A 42 0.63 11.92 -6.62
CA ALA A 42 0.77 12.78 -7.78
C ALA A 42 0.39 12.05 -9.07
N LEU A 43 0.90 10.82 -9.26
CA LEU A 43 0.54 9.96 -10.38
C LEU A 43 -0.97 9.68 -10.42
N ALA A 44 -1.54 9.24 -9.31
CA ALA A 44 -2.95 8.90 -9.21
C ALA A 44 -3.87 10.10 -9.48
N LYS A 45 -3.52 11.29 -8.97
CA LYS A 45 -4.25 12.54 -9.24
C LYS A 45 -4.18 12.92 -10.72
N ASN A 46 -3.01 12.81 -11.34
CA ASN A 46 -2.81 13.20 -12.74
C ASN A 46 -3.68 12.40 -13.72
N VAL A 47 -3.92 11.11 -13.43
CA VAL A 47 -4.76 10.25 -14.29
C VAL A 47 -6.22 10.16 -13.83
N GLY A 48 -6.60 10.88 -12.76
CA GLY A 48 -7.94 10.79 -12.19
C GLY A 48 -8.27 9.38 -11.68
N TYR A 49 -7.31 8.71 -11.04
CA TYR A 49 -7.45 7.34 -10.56
C TYR A 49 -8.64 7.18 -9.60
N ILE A 50 -9.39 6.09 -9.74
CA ILE A 50 -10.59 5.79 -8.96
C ILE A 50 -10.43 4.41 -8.30
N ASN A 51 -11.01 4.27 -7.10
CA ASN A 51 -10.96 3.05 -6.28
C ASN A 51 -9.54 2.76 -5.74
N ALA A 52 -9.32 1.56 -5.17
CA ALA A 52 -8.02 1.18 -4.63
C ALA A 52 -7.02 0.82 -5.74
N GLY A 53 -5.75 1.10 -5.49
CA GLY A 53 -4.64 0.74 -6.35
C GLY A 53 -3.33 0.79 -5.59
N THR A 54 -2.29 0.15 -6.11
CA THR A 54 -0.94 0.24 -5.56
C THR A 54 0.02 0.71 -6.64
N VAL A 55 0.87 1.68 -6.31
CA VAL A 55 1.99 2.12 -7.14
C VAL A 55 3.24 1.46 -6.61
N GLU A 56 3.97 0.72 -7.45
CA GLU A 56 5.17 0.01 -7.05
C GLU A 56 6.44 0.76 -7.49
N PHE A 57 7.42 0.79 -6.60
CA PHE A 57 8.70 1.45 -6.79
C PHE A 57 9.87 0.50 -6.45
N LEU A 58 10.98 0.61 -7.18
CA LEU A 58 12.28 0.12 -6.72
C LEU A 58 12.99 1.24 -5.96
N VAL A 59 13.69 0.90 -4.89
CA VAL A 59 14.54 1.84 -4.14
C VAL A 59 15.98 1.36 -4.22
N ALA A 60 16.89 2.23 -4.65
CA ALA A 60 18.31 1.93 -4.73
C ALA A 60 19.15 3.20 -4.52
N GLY A 61 20.15 3.14 -3.64
CA GLY A 61 21.08 4.26 -3.43
C GLY A 61 20.46 5.54 -2.87
N GLY A 62 19.30 5.44 -2.20
CA GLY A 62 18.55 6.61 -1.70
C GLY A 62 17.56 7.21 -2.70
N GLU A 63 17.53 6.71 -3.93
CA GLU A 63 16.61 7.12 -4.99
C GLU A 63 15.51 6.07 -5.18
N PHE A 64 14.36 6.48 -5.72
CA PHE A 64 13.25 5.58 -6.06
C PHE A 64 12.84 5.68 -7.53
N TYR A 65 12.38 4.56 -8.09
CA TYR A 65 12.06 4.41 -9.50
C TYR A 65 10.71 3.72 -9.67
N PHE A 66 9.79 4.36 -10.37
CA PHE A 66 8.48 3.78 -10.69
C PHE A 66 8.64 2.49 -11.52
N ILE A 67 7.88 1.45 -11.18
CA ILE A 67 7.83 0.19 -11.94
C ILE A 67 6.48 0.02 -12.60
N GLU A 68 5.41 -0.02 -11.80
CA GLU A 68 4.07 -0.35 -12.27
C GLU A 68 2.97 0.19 -11.34
N VAL A 69 1.73 0.16 -11.84
CA VAL A 69 0.53 0.32 -11.03
C VAL A 69 -0.23 -1.00 -11.07
N ASN A 70 -0.63 -1.50 -9.90
CA ASN A 70 -1.59 -2.58 -9.75
C ASN A 70 -2.98 -1.96 -9.56
N PRO A 71 -3.86 -1.95 -10.58
CA PRO A 71 -5.13 -1.24 -10.52
C PRO A 71 -6.23 -2.04 -9.79
N ARG A 72 -5.87 -2.66 -8.67
CA ARG A 72 -6.70 -3.56 -7.88
C ARG A 72 -6.13 -3.69 -6.47
N VAL A 73 -6.91 -4.31 -5.58
CA VAL A 73 -6.41 -4.77 -4.28
C VAL A 73 -5.30 -5.81 -4.44
N GLN A 74 -4.35 -5.81 -3.52
CA GLN A 74 -3.26 -6.78 -3.45
C GLN A 74 -3.47 -7.75 -2.28
N VAL A 75 -2.79 -8.89 -2.32
CA VAL A 75 -2.90 -9.91 -1.26
C VAL A 75 -2.50 -9.31 0.09
N GLU A 76 -1.42 -8.53 0.09
CA GLU A 76 -0.83 -7.82 1.21
C GLU A 76 -1.54 -6.51 1.62
N HIS A 77 -2.80 -6.29 1.24
CA HIS A 77 -3.54 -5.10 1.72
C HIS A 77 -3.77 -5.13 3.25
N THR A 78 -3.90 -6.32 3.82
CA THR A 78 -4.19 -6.57 5.25
C THR A 78 -3.22 -5.89 6.20
N ILE A 79 -1.91 -5.83 5.87
CA ILE A 79 -0.92 -5.17 6.72
C ILE A 79 -1.08 -3.64 6.73
N THR A 80 -1.56 -3.07 5.63
CA THR A 80 -1.92 -1.64 5.59
C THR A 80 -3.18 -1.38 6.41
N GLU A 81 -4.19 -2.26 6.35
CA GLU A 81 -5.40 -2.12 7.18
C GLU A 81 -5.05 -2.19 8.67
N MET A 82 -4.19 -3.13 9.07
CA MET A 82 -3.77 -3.29 10.47
C MET A 82 -3.09 -2.04 11.05
N ILE A 83 -2.23 -1.36 10.27
CA ILE A 83 -1.53 -0.17 10.77
C ILE A 83 -2.35 1.11 10.63
N THR A 84 -3.30 1.21 9.69
CA THR A 84 -4.07 2.44 9.46
C THR A 84 -5.46 2.42 10.08
N GLY A 85 -5.98 1.23 10.41
CA GLY A 85 -7.37 1.04 10.83
C GLY A 85 -8.40 1.23 9.71
N VAL A 86 -7.96 1.36 8.45
CA VAL A 86 -8.84 1.54 7.29
C VAL A 86 -9.14 0.17 6.67
N ASP A 87 -10.42 -0.19 6.60
CA ASP A 87 -10.89 -1.35 5.82
C ASP A 87 -10.91 -0.99 4.33
N ILE A 88 -9.92 -1.47 3.59
CA ILE A 88 -9.71 -1.17 2.18
C ILE A 88 -10.81 -1.82 1.36
N VAL A 89 -11.16 -3.09 1.62
CA VAL A 89 -12.15 -3.83 0.82
C VAL A 89 -13.54 -3.21 0.96
N GLN A 90 -13.96 -2.85 2.16
CA GLN A 90 -15.21 -2.14 2.40
C GLN A 90 -15.19 -0.77 1.71
N THR A 91 -14.07 -0.04 1.80
CA THR A 91 -13.90 1.24 1.11
C THR A 91 -14.08 1.10 -0.39
N GLN A 92 -13.53 0.07 -1.03
CA GLN A 92 -13.68 -0.16 -2.47
C GLN A 92 -15.16 -0.28 -2.87
N ILE A 93 -15.97 -0.99 -2.07
CA ILE A 93 -17.40 -1.18 -2.31
C ILE A 93 -18.14 0.16 -2.18
N LEU A 94 -17.87 0.92 -1.12
CA LEU A 94 -18.52 2.21 -0.88
C LEU A 94 -18.15 3.25 -1.95
N VAL A 95 -16.89 3.27 -2.40
CA VAL A 95 -16.45 4.12 -3.51
C VAL A 95 -17.17 3.72 -4.81
N ALA A 96 -17.32 2.42 -5.08
CA ALA A 96 -18.07 1.95 -6.24
C ALA A 96 -19.58 2.30 -6.19
N GLN A 97 -20.13 2.52 -4.99
CA GLN A 97 -21.48 3.05 -4.78
C GLN A 97 -21.57 4.58 -4.95
N GLY A 98 -20.45 5.26 -5.24
CA GLY A 98 -20.38 6.71 -5.45
C GLY A 98 -20.13 7.53 -4.18
N HIS A 99 -19.79 6.90 -3.05
CA HIS A 99 -19.42 7.64 -1.85
C HIS A 99 -18.02 8.26 -1.97
N GLY A 100 -17.89 9.51 -1.52
CA GLY A 100 -16.58 10.17 -1.36
C GLY A 100 -15.81 9.62 -0.16
N LEU A 101 -14.47 9.66 -0.21
CA LEU A 101 -13.60 9.10 0.85
C LEU A 101 -13.87 9.70 2.24
N HIS A 102 -14.09 11.01 2.31
CA HIS A 102 -14.36 11.73 3.57
C HIS A 102 -15.85 11.76 3.94
N SER A 103 -16.71 11.05 3.20
CA SER A 103 -18.12 10.94 3.56
C SER A 103 -18.28 10.17 4.87
N ARG A 104 -19.37 10.41 5.59
CA ARG A 104 -19.68 9.67 6.82
C ARG A 104 -19.72 8.15 6.61
N ALA A 105 -20.06 7.69 5.42
CA ALA A 105 -20.16 6.26 5.10
C ALA A 105 -18.77 5.61 4.99
N VAL A 106 -17.82 6.27 4.32
CA VAL A 106 -16.46 5.74 4.09
C VAL A 106 -15.53 6.08 5.26
N ASN A 107 -15.69 7.28 5.83
CA ASN A 107 -15.00 7.75 7.03
C ASN A 107 -13.47 7.68 6.97
N ILE A 108 -12.88 7.89 5.79
CA ILE A 108 -11.43 8.07 5.66
C ILE A 108 -11.12 9.54 5.94
N PRO A 109 -10.21 9.87 6.88
CA PRO A 109 -9.89 11.24 7.22
C PRO A 109 -9.03 11.93 6.14
N GLU A 110 -8.71 13.20 6.31
CA GLU A 110 -7.74 13.88 5.44
C GLU A 110 -6.34 13.28 5.60
N GLN A 111 -5.49 13.40 4.58
CA GLN A 111 -4.16 12.75 4.55
C GLN A 111 -3.32 12.98 5.81
N LYS A 112 -3.35 14.20 6.36
CA LYS A 112 -2.61 14.61 7.56
C LYS A 112 -3.04 13.90 8.84
N ASP A 113 -4.25 13.33 8.84
CA ASP A 113 -4.89 12.69 9.98
C ASP A 113 -4.92 11.16 9.83
N ILE A 114 -4.28 10.61 8.78
CA ILE A 114 -4.04 9.18 8.60
C ILE A 114 -2.68 8.88 9.24
N PHE A 115 -2.64 7.97 10.21
CA PHE A 115 -1.42 7.60 10.92
C PHE A 115 -1.19 6.08 10.89
N THR A 116 0.05 5.66 11.08
CA THR A 116 0.40 4.26 11.33
C THR A 116 0.38 3.95 12.82
N ASN A 117 -0.27 2.86 13.22
CA ASN A 117 -0.24 2.32 14.57
C ASN A 117 0.64 1.06 14.62
N GLY A 118 1.88 1.22 15.07
CA GLY A 118 2.85 0.12 15.17
C GLY A 118 3.29 -0.41 13.81
N TYR A 119 3.52 -1.72 13.75
CA TYR A 119 4.01 -2.43 12.57
C TYR A 119 3.18 -3.69 12.34
N ALA A 120 3.05 -4.06 11.07
CA ALA A 120 2.39 -5.27 10.63
C ALA A 120 3.30 -6.06 9.68
N ILE A 121 3.26 -7.39 9.79
CA ILE A 121 4.03 -8.31 8.96
C ILE A 121 3.07 -9.36 8.41
N GLN A 122 3.18 -9.66 7.12
CA GLN A 122 2.49 -10.77 6.49
C GLN A 122 3.50 -11.77 5.97
N SER A 123 3.18 -13.05 6.15
CA SER A 123 3.89 -14.17 5.55
C SER A 123 2.90 -15.15 4.95
N ARG A 124 3.28 -15.81 3.86
CA ARG A 124 2.45 -16.77 3.14
C ARG A 124 2.92 -18.18 3.45
N VAL A 125 2.05 -18.98 4.04
CA VAL A 125 2.26 -20.42 4.18
C VAL A 125 1.77 -21.09 2.90
N THR A 126 2.69 -21.71 2.16
CA THR A 126 2.39 -22.41 0.91
C THR A 126 2.60 -23.92 1.08
N THR A 127 2.19 -24.70 0.08
CA THR A 127 2.49 -26.14 0.02
C THR A 127 3.85 -26.41 -0.64
N GLU A 128 4.67 -25.38 -0.89
CA GLU A 128 6.00 -25.55 -1.46
C GLU A 128 6.91 -26.23 -0.44
N ASP A 129 7.67 -27.22 -0.90
CA ASP A 129 8.68 -27.87 -0.08
C ASP A 129 10.00 -27.09 -0.21
N PRO A 130 10.51 -26.45 0.84
CA PRO A 130 11.79 -25.72 0.77
C PRO A 130 12.99 -26.63 0.52
N LEU A 131 12.85 -27.95 0.68
CA LEU A 131 13.89 -28.95 0.47
C LEU A 131 13.84 -29.59 -0.92
N ASN A 132 12.81 -29.31 -1.73
CA ASN A 132 12.61 -29.89 -3.05
C ASN A 132 12.53 -28.76 -4.10
N ASP A 133 13.61 -28.62 -4.89
CA ASP A 133 13.87 -27.46 -5.76
C ASP A 133 13.17 -27.48 -7.13
#